data_AF-A0A939FC86-F1
#
_entry.id   AF-A0A939FC86-F1
#
_cell.length_a   1.000
_cell.length_b   1.000
_cell.length_c   1.000
_cell.angle_alpha   90.00
_cell.angle_beta   90.00
_cell.angle_gamma   90.00
#
_symmetry.space_group_name_H-M   'P 1'
#
loop_
_entity.id
_entity.type
_entity.pdbx_description
1 polymer ?
#
loop_
_entity_poly.entity_id
_entity_poly.type
_entity_poly.pdbx_seq_one_letter_code
_entity_poly.pdbx_strand_id
1 'polypeptide(L)'
;ASAAVEAGAGAVFAIPLRIGAISPGVLDLYAVAPGGLSAGELADAMTFADAAALVLLDGAQGELGGYRAEIDQATGILTEQLGVGVEEAFVRLRAHTYAEGRRLAEVAADVVAHRLRLPLAPDPD
;
A
#
# COMPACT_ATOMS: atom_id res chain seq x y z
N ALA A 1 4.91 -5.04 -13.39
CA ALA A 1 6.25 -4.79 -13.95
C ALA A 1 6.20 -4.20 -15.38
N SER A 2 5.36 -4.72 -16.29
CA SER A 2 5.27 -4.25 -17.70
C SER A 2 5.18 -2.73 -17.86
N ALA A 3 4.22 -2.08 -17.18
CA ALA A 3 4.00 -0.63 -17.31
C ALA A 3 5.20 0.25 -16.89
N ALA A 4 5.95 -0.14 -15.85
CA ALA A 4 7.10 0.63 -15.39
C ALA A 4 8.28 0.52 -16.36
N VAL A 5 8.50 -0.67 -16.93
CA VAL A 5 9.52 -0.90 -17.96
C VAL A 5 9.14 -0.19 -19.26
N GLU A 6 7.86 -0.22 -19.64
CA GLU A 6 7.33 0.55 -20.78
C GLU A 6 7.50 2.06 -20.59
N ALA A 7 7.40 2.55 -19.35
CA ALA A 7 7.69 3.94 -18.98
C ALA A 7 9.20 4.27 -18.92
N GLY A 8 10.08 3.31 -19.21
CA GLY A 8 11.53 3.51 -19.30
C GLY A 8 12.29 3.25 -18.00
N ALA A 9 11.68 2.65 -16.98
CA ALA A 9 12.41 2.28 -15.76
C ALA A 9 13.38 1.11 -16.02
N GLY A 10 14.67 1.36 -15.82
CA GLY A 10 15.76 0.39 -15.85
C GLY A 10 16.14 -0.16 -14.45
N ALA A 11 15.78 0.53 -13.38
CA ALA A 11 15.93 0.05 -11.99
C ALA A 11 14.87 0.68 -11.04
N VAL A 12 14.61 0.01 -9.92
CA VAL A 12 13.76 0.51 -8.83
C VAL A 12 14.46 0.34 -7.48
N PHE A 13 14.36 1.36 -6.64
CA PHE A 13 14.90 1.35 -5.28
C PHE A 13 13.78 1.65 -4.28
N ALA A 14 13.58 0.72 -3.36
CA ALA A 14 12.60 0.83 -2.28
C ALA A 14 13.31 1.26 -0.99
N ILE A 15 13.12 2.52 -0.58
CA ILE A 15 13.73 3.08 0.62
C ILE A 15 12.67 3.19 1.72
N PRO A 16 12.83 2.50 2.86
CA PRO A 16 11.82 2.54 3.91
C PRO A 16 11.74 3.94 4.52
N LEU A 17 10.53 4.49 4.60
CA LEU A 17 10.25 5.70 5.34
C LEU A 17 10.20 5.32 6.82
N ARG A 18 11.10 5.84 7.65
CA ARG A 18 11.22 5.45 9.07
C ARG A 18 11.21 6.64 10.00
N ILE A 19 10.46 6.55 11.11
CA ILE A 19 10.57 7.46 12.24
C ILE A 19 10.72 6.63 13.52
N GLY A 20 11.90 6.70 14.12
CA GLY A 20 12.25 5.82 15.23
C GLY A 20 12.07 4.35 14.83
N ALA A 21 11.19 3.63 15.53
CA ALA A 21 10.87 2.23 15.25
C ALA A 21 9.69 2.03 14.27
N ILE A 22 9.02 3.11 13.84
CA ILE A 22 7.83 3.05 12.98
C ILE A 22 8.25 3.14 11.51
N SER A 23 7.64 2.33 10.64
CA SER A 23 7.83 2.39 9.18
C SER A 23 6.48 2.67 8.51
N PRO A 24 6.06 3.96 8.37
CA PRO A 24 4.76 4.29 7.77
C PRO A 24 4.62 3.89 6.30
N GLY A 25 5.73 3.70 5.58
CA GLY A 25 5.69 3.35 4.16
C GLY A 25 7.08 3.16 3.55
N VAL A 26 7.12 3.24 2.23
CA VAL A 26 8.33 3.12 1.39
C VAL A 26 8.31 4.24 0.35
N LEU A 27 9.48 4.82 0.08
CA LEU A 27 9.74 5.69 -1.06
C LEU A 27 10.31 4.84 -2.20
N ASP A 28 9.56 4.73 -3.29
CA ASP A 28 10.01 4.05 -4.50
C ASP A 28 10.65 5.07 -5.46
N LEU A 29 11.91 4.83 -5.82
CA LEU A 29 12.65 5.62 -6.81
C LEU A 29 12.86 4.79 -8.08
N TYR A 30 12.53 5.36 -9.22
CA TYR A 30 12.69 4.73 -10.52
C TYR A 30 13.84 5.40 -11.28
N ALA A 31 14.80 4.60 -11.73
CA ALA A 31 15.93 5.06 -12.53
C ALA A 31 15.80 4.56 -13.96
N VAL A 32 16.18 5.40 -14.93
CA VAL A 32 16.14 5.05 -16.36
C VAL A 32 17.31 4.13 -16.73
N ALA A 33 18.50 4.37 -16.16
CA ALA A 33 19.65 3.52 -16.37
C ALA A 33 19.64 2.33 -15.38
N PRO A 34 19.93 1.10 -15.85
CA PRO A 34 20.12 -0.03 -14.95
C PRO A 34 21.40 0.16 -14.13
N GLY A 35 21.35 -0.18 -12.84
CA GLY A 35 22.50 -0.06 -11.94
C GLY A 35 22.09 0.10 -10.48
N GLY A 36 23.08 0.20 -9.59
CA GLY A 36 22.87 0.56 -8.18
C GLY A 36 23.05 2.07 -7.96
N LEU A 37 22.52 2.58 -6.85
CA LEU A 37 22.82 3.95 -6.40
C LEU A 37 24.28 4.04 -5.95
N SER A 38 24.96 5.11 -6.34
CA SER A 38 26.22 5.49 -5.70
C SER A 38 25.99 5.86 -4.24
N ALA A 39 27.07 5.92 -3.45
CA ALA A 39 26.98 6.30 -2.04
C ALA A 39 26.36 7.70 -1.84
N GLY A 40 26.64 8.64 -2.75
CA GLY A 40 26.05 9.98 -2.72
C GLY A 40 24.56 9.97 -3.03
N GLU A 41 24.15 9.27 -4.10
CA GLU A 41 22.73 9.16 -4.46
C GLU A 41 21.92 8.42 -3.39
N LEU A 42 22.51 7.41 -2.75
CA LEU A 42 21.87 6.73 -1.62
C LEU A 42 21.70 7.70 -0.42
N ALA A 43 22.71 8.52 -0.12
CA ALA A 43 22.62 9.50 0.96
C ALA A 43 21.55 10.57 0.68
N ASP A 44 21.48 11.05 -0.56
CA ASP A 44 20.43 11.98 -1.00
C ASP A 44 19.06 11.32 -0.89
N ALA A 45 18.92 10.09 -1.36
CA ALA A 45 17.67 9.35 -1.33
C ALA A 45 17.20 9.05 0.11
N MET A 46 18.13 8.77 1.03
CA MET A 46 17.83 8.66 2.47
C MET A 46 17.37 10.01 3.05
N THR A 47 18.01 11.12 2.66
CA THR A 47 17.59 12.47 3.10
C THR A 47 16.17 12.80 2.62
N PHE A 48 15.85 12.45 1.37
CA PHE A 48 14.48 12.57 0.85
C PHE A 48 13.49 11.67 1.58
N ALA A 49 13.88 10.43 1.90
CA ALA A 49 13.05 9.51 2.68
C ALA A 49 12.75 10.05 4.08
N ASP A 50 13.74 10.63 4.77
CA ASP A 50 13.54 11.25 6.08
C ASP A 50 12.58 12.45 6.00
N ALA A 51 12.74 13.32 5.00
CA ALA A 51 11.84 14.45 4.78
C ALA A 51 10.41 13.99 4.44
N ALA A 52 10.26 13.00 3.57
CA ALA A 52 8.97 12.42 3.22
C ALA A 52 8.29 11.76 4.44
N ALA A 53 9.06 11.06 5.28
CA ALA A 53 8.55 10.45 6.50
C ALA A 53 7.97 11.50 7.46
N LEU A 54 8.61 12.66 7.61
CA LEU A 54 8.09 13.77 8.42
C LEU A 54 6.79 14.36 7.86
N VAL A 55 6.71 14.57 6.55
CA VAL A 55 5.48 15.06 5.88
C VAL A 55 4.33 14.06 6.06
N LEU A 56 4.62 12.76 5.91
CA LEU A 56 3.63 11.71 6.11
C LEU A 56 3.17 11.60 7.56
N LEU A 57 4.02 11.87 8.55
CA LEU A 57 3.59 11.88 9.95
C LEU A 57 2.57 12.97 10.23
N ASP A 58 2.79 14.17 9.70
CA ASP A 58 1.85 15.28 9.81
C ASP A 58 0.51 14.92 9.13
N GLY A 59 0.58 14.35 7.92
CA GLY A 59 -0.60 13.84 7.20
C GLY A 59 -1.27 12.59 7.83
N ALA A 60 -0.52 11.78 8.59
CA ALA A 60 -1.02 10.59 9.28
C ALA A 60 -1.87 10.95 10.51
N GLN A 61 -1.73 12.17 11.04
CA GLN A 61 -2.68 12.73 12.01
C GLN A 61 -4.01 13.14 11.34
N GLY A 62 -4.08 13.17 10.01
CA GLY A 62 -5.26 13.47 9.19
C GLY A 62 -5.73 12.30 8.31
N GLU A 63 -5.94 12.57 7.01
CA GLU A 63 -6.59 11.66 6.04
C GLU A 63 -5.93 10.27 5.93
N LEU A 64 -4.59 10.18 6.00
CA LEU A 64 -3.87 8.91 5.85
C LEU A 64 -4.09 7.96 7.04
N GLY A 65 -4.24 8.52 8.24
CA GLY A 65 -4.60 7.75 9.43
C GLY A 65 -6.01 7.15 9.33
N GLY A 66 -6.95 7.91 8.75
CA GLY A 66 -8.31 7.46 8.47
C GLY A 66 -8.34 6.23 7.55
N TYR A 67 -7.63 6.28 6.41
CA TYR A 67 -7.59 5.15 5.48
C TYR A 67 -7.03 3.88 6.11
N ARG A 68 -5.99 3.99 6.96
CA ARG A 68 -5.41 2.82 7.62
C ARG A 68 -6.41 2.20 8.62
N ALA A 69 -7.11 3.02 9.39
CA ALA A 69 -8.13 2.55 10.31
C ALA A 69 -9.30 1.87 9.57
N GLU A 70 -9.74 2.42 8.44
CA GLU A 70 -10.79 1.81 7.62
C GLU A 70 -10.35 0.49 6.98
N ILE A 71 -9.09 0.37 6.54
CA ILE A 71 -8.54 -0.89 6.03
C ILE A 71 -8.51 -1.97 7.13
N ASP A 72 -8.08 -1.61 8.34
CA ASP A 72 -8.06 -2.53 9.48
C ASP A 72 -9.48 -2.96 9.87
N GLN A 73 -10.44 -2.02 9.89
CA GLN A 73 -11.86 -2.31 10.15
C GLN A 73 -12.49 -3.18 9.07
N ALA A 74 -12.29 -2.85 7.79
CA ALA A 74 -12.78 -3.64 6.67
C ALA A 74 -12.24 -5.08 6.73
N THR A 75 -10.95 -5.24 7.06
CA THR A 75 -10.33 -6.56 7.23
C THR A 75 -10.99 -7.34 8.37
N GLY A 76 -11.29 -6.68 9.49
CA GLY A 76 -12.03 -7.29 10.61
C GLY A 76 -13.46 -7.70 10.24
N ILE A 77 -14.19 -6.85 9.52
CA ILE A 77 -15.54 -7.16 9.00
C ILE A 77 -15.49 -8.38 8.08
N LEU A 78 -14.50 -8.45 7.18
CA LEU A 78 -14.36 -9.56 6.24
C LEU A 78 -13.94 -10.87 6.91
N THR A 79 -13.15 -10.80 7.97
CA THR A 79 -12.82 -11.96 8.81
C THR A 79 -14.10 -12.62 9.33
N GLU A 80 -15.05 -11.82 9.82
CA GLU A 80 -16.34 -12.29 10.30
C GLU A 80 -17.25 -12.77 9.16
N GLN A 81 -17.41 -11.96 8.10
CA GLN A 81 -18.29 -12.28 6.98
C GLN A 81 -17.88 -13.53 6.21
N LEU A 82 -16.57 -13.79 6.09
CA LEU A 82 -16.04 -14.89 5.28
C LEU A 82 -15.63 -16.10 6.13
N GLY A 83 -15.56 -15.96 7.46
CA GLY A 83 -15.11 -17.02 8.37
C GLY A 83 -13.63 -17.40 8.17
N VAL A 84 -12.78 -16.46 7.77
CA VAL A 84 -11.35 -16.67 7.49
C VAL A 84 -10.46 -15.89 8.45
N GLY A 85 -9.16 -16.20 8.49
CA GLY A 85 -8.19 -15.41 9.27
C GLY A 85 -7.94 -14.02 8.69
N VAL A 86 -7.40 -13.12 9.52
CA VAL A 86 -7.11 -11.71 9.18
C VAL A 86 -6.23 -11.58 7.94
N GLU A 87 -5.20 -12.42 7.80
CA GLU A 87 -4.30 -12.39 6.64
C GLU A 87 -5.05 -12.72 5.34
N GLU A 88 -5.87 -13.77 5.34
CA GLU A 88 -6.68 -14.18 4.20
C GLU A 88 -7.74 -13.12 3.85
N ALA A 89 -8.40 -12.54 4.86
CA ALA A 89 -9.35 -11.45 4.66
C ALA A 89 -8.69 -10.23 3.99
N PHE A 90 -7.48 -9.86 4.42
CA PHE A 90 -6.73 -8.76 3.83
C PHE A 90 -6.27 -9.09 2.40
N VAL A 91 -5.84 -10.32 2.14
CA VAL A 91 -5.50 -10.78 0.79
C VAL A 91 -6.71 -10.69 -0.14
N ARG A 92 -7.90 -11.09 0.30
CA ARG A 92 -9.14 -10.99 -0.50
C ARG A 92 -9.55 -9.56 -0.76
N LEU A 93 -9.44 -8.68 0.23
CA LEU A 93 -9.67 -7.25 0.06
C LEU A 93 -8.74 -6.67 -1.01
N ARG A 94 -7.44 -7.00 -0.98
CA ARG A 94 -6.48 -6.60 -2.00
C ARG A 94 -6.79 -7.21 -3.36
N ALA A 95 -7.12 -8.49 -3.43
CA ALA A 95 -7.44 -9.17 -4.69
C ALA A 95 -8.60 -8.48 -5.40
N HIS A 96 -9.65 -8.10 -4.66
CA HIS A 96 -10.77 -7.35 -5.21
C HIS A 96 -10.37 -5.98 -5.76
N THR A 97 -9.51 -5.24 -5.03
CA THR A 97 -9.02 -3.93 -5.52
C THR A 97 -8.24 -4.05 -6.82
N TYR A 98 -7.45 -5.11 -6.97
CA TYR A 98 -6.73 -5.38 -8.21
C TYR A 98 -7.67 -5.76 -9.36
N ALA A 99 -8.68 -6.58 -9.09
CA ALA A 99 -9.66 -6.98 -10.10
C ALA A 99 -10.49 -5.79 -10.60
N GLU A 100 -10.84 -4.84 -9.73
CA GLU A 100 -11.66 -3.67 -10.09
C GLU A 100 -10.83 -2.42 -10.48
N GLY A 101 -9.50 -2.45 -10.30
CA GLY A 101 -8.63 -1.30 -10.55
C GLY A 101 -8.89 -0.10 -9.62
N ARG A 102 -9.39 -0.36 -8.40
CA ARG A 102 -9.80 0.67 -7.42
C ARG A 102 -8.78 0.81 -6.30
N ARG A 103 -8.79 1.96 -5.61
CA ARG A 103 -7.89 2.16 -4.47
C ARG A 103 -8.36 1.32 -3.28
N LEU A 104 -7.41 0.71 -2.57
CA LEU A 104 -7.68 -0.09 -1.37
C LEU A 104 -8.49 0.69 -0.32
N ALA A 105 -8.17 1.96 -0.11
CA ALA A 105 -8.90 2.83 0.80
C ALA A 105 -10.38 3.00 0.44
N GLU A 106 -10.70 3.17 -0.86
CA GLU A 106 -12.09 3.34 -1.32
C GLU A 106 -12.90 2.07 -1.12
N VAL A 107 -12.30 0.92 -1.45
CA VAL A 107 -12.94 -0.39 -1.24
C VAL A 107 -13.13 -0.66 0.25
N ALA A 108 -12.14 -0.35 1.09
CA ALA A 108 -12.26 -0.49 2.54
C ALA A 108 -13.39 0.39 3.11
N ALA A 109 -13.49 1.64 2.68
CA ALA A 109 -14.57 2.55 3.06
C ALA A 109 -15.96 2.00 2.66
N ASP A 110 -16.09 1.39 1.47
CA ASP A 110 -17.34 0.76 1.03
C ASP A 110 -17.71 -0.47 1.85
N VAL A 111 -16.73 -1.27 2.28
CA VAL A 111 -16.96 -2.42 3.17
C VAL A 111 -17.43 -1.94 4.54
N VAL A 112 -16.75 -0.94 5.12
CA VAL A 112 -17.11 -0.34 6.42
C VAL A 112 -18.49 0.30 6.36
N ALA A 113 -18.82 0.96 5.26
CA ALA A 113 -20.15 1.52 5.03
C ALA A 113 -21.21 0.49 4.61
N HIS A 114 -20.86 -0.80 4.57
CA HIS A 114 -21.71 -1.91 4.17
C HIS A 114 -22.33 -1.78 2.76
N ARG A 115 -21.68 -1.04 1.86
CA ARG A 115 -22.06 -0.91 0.45
C ARG A 115 -21.51 -2.04 -0.41
N LEU A 116 -20.44 -2.69 0.04
CA LEU A 116 -19.78 -3.79 -0.65
C LEU A 116 -19.74 -5.03 0.25
N ARG A 117 -20.10 -6.18 -0.32
CA ARG A 117 -19.90 -7.50 0.27
C ARG A 117 -19.03 -8.32 -0.68
N LEU A 118 -17.94 -8.86 -0.16
CA LEU A 118 -17.08 -9.74 -0.94
C LEU A 118 -17.66 -11.16 -0.96
N PRO A 119 -17.58 -11.88 -2.10
CA PRO A 119 -18.07 -13.24 -2.20
C PRO A 119 -17.26 -14.22 -1.33
N LEU A 120 -17.94 -15.25 -0.82
CA LEU A 120 -17.33 -16.35 -0.08
C LEU A 120 -16.64 -17.30 -1.09
N ALA A 121 -15.39 -16.99 -1.43
CA ALA A 121 -14.57 -17.64 -2.47
C ALA A 121 -15.13 -17.45 -3.91
N PRO A 122 -14.28 -17.50 -4.96
CA PRO A 122 -14.78 -17.59 -6.34
C PRO A 122 -15.56 -18.90 -6.49
N ASP A 123 -16.71 -18.84 -7.17
CA ASP A 123 -17.42 -20.03 -7.62
C ASP A 123 -16.43 -20.86 -8.46
N PRO A 124 -16.21 -22.15 -8.17
CA PRO A 124 -15.42 -23.00 -9.05
C PRO A 124 -16.21 -23.19 -10.34
N ASP A 125 -15.81 -22.48 -11.40
CA ASP A 125 -16.20 -22.80 -12.78
C ASP A 125 -15.89 -24.27 -13.12
#